data_AF-A0A3D3S2N9-F1
#
_entry.id   AF-A0A3D3S2N9-F1
#
_cell.length_a   1.000
_cell.length_b   1.000
_cell.length_c   1.000
_cell.angle_alpha   90.00
_cell.angle_beta   90.00
_cell.angle_gamma   90.00
#
_symmetry.space_group_name_H-M   'P 1'
#
loop_
_entity.id
_entity.type
_entity.pdbx_description
1 polymer ?
#
loop_
_entity_poly.entity_id
_entity_poly.type
_entity_poly.pdbx_seq_one_letter_code
_entity_poly.pdbx_strand_id
1 'polypeptide(L)'
;MTVTRSKPTLMCTLDGPLKPMVQARLGELAHVRFLDDVPAVDRREALAQAQVLLCLRPQLEMGDDWPPAPQWQFVQFMSAGVDHIDLSKFPSACLMASNAGGFSEPMAEHILAMALALSKKLL
;
A
#
# COMPACT_ATOMS: atom_id res chain seq x y z
N MET A 1 -2.04 -22.06 -25.76
CA MET A 1 -0.71 -21.49 -25.50
C MET A 1 -0.76 -20.80 -24.15
N THR A 2 -0.26 -21.44 -23.10
CA THR A 2 -0.23 -20.87 -21.75
C THR A 2 0.91 -19.87 -21.71
N VAL A 3 0.61 -18.57 -21.82
CA VAL A 3 1.61 -17.52 -21.63
C VAL A 3 2.02 -17.58 -20.16
N THR A 4 3.20 -18.10 -19.88
CA THR A 4 3.87 -17.92 -18.60
C THR A 4 4.19 -16.44 -18.45
N ARG A 5 3.27 -15.68 -17.85
CA ARG A 5 3.54 -14.30 -17.47
C ARG A 5 4.64 -14.30 -16.43
N SER A 6 5.69 -13.51 -16.64
CA SER A 6 6.69 -13.23 -15.61
C SER A 6 5.99 -12.63 -14.38
N LYS A 7 6.47 -12.97 -13.18
CA LYS A 7 5.94 -12.38 -11.94
C LYS A 7 6.11 -10.85 -11.99
N PRO A 8 5.05 -10.06 -11.75
CA PRO A 8 5.17 -8.62 -11.69
C PRO A 8 6.08 -8.19 -10.54
N THR A 9 6.71 -7.02 -10.67
CA THR A 9 7.43 -6.37 -9.58
C THR A 9 6.43 -5.62 -8.72
N LEU A 10 6.38 -5.99 -7.44
CA LEU A 10 5.61 -5.32 -6.41
C LEU A 10 6.56 -4.46 -5.59
N MET A 11 6.28 -3.16 -5.51
CA MET A 11 6.93 -2.24 -4.59
C MET A 11 6.04 -2.06 -3.35
N CYS A 12 6.54 -2.47 -2.19
CA CYS A 12 5.94 -2.22 -0.90
C CYS A 12 6.60 -0.98 -0.29
N THR A 13 5.82 0.06 -0.05
CA THR A 13 6.29 1.31 0.58
C THR A 13 6.12 1.30 2.11
N LEU A 14 5.43 0.28 2.63
CA LEU A 14 5.30 0.03 4.06
C LEU A 14 6.64 -0.49 4.61
N ASP A 15 6.99 0.00 5.80
CA ASP A 15 8.26 -0.27 6.45
C ASP A 15 8.15 -1.29 7.60
N GLY A 16 9.30 -1.62 8.17
CA GLY A 16 9.40 -2.26 9.47
C GLY A 16 8.96 -3.73 9.52
N PRO A 17 8.20 -4.14 10.55
CA PRO A 17 7.98 -5.55 10.88
C PRO A 17 7.06 -6.29 9.89
N LEU A 18 6.44 -5.60 8.93
CA LEU A 18 5.51 -6.21 7.96
C LEU A 18 6.23 -6.92 6.81
N LYS A 19 7.51 -6.62 6.54
CA LYS A 19 8.24 -7.19 5.39
C LYS A 19 8.22 -8.72 5.32
N PRO A 20 8.50 -9.47 6.41
CA PRO A 20 8.50 -10.92 6.35
C PRO A 20 7.12 -11.48 6.00
N MET A 21 6.05 -10.84 6.48
CA MET A 21 4.67 -11.24 6.19
C MET A 21 4.31 -10.98 4.73
N VAL A 22 4.65 -9.79 4.21
CA VAL A 22 4.43 -9.42 2.81
C VAL A 22 5.18 -10.38 1.89
N GLN A 23 6.45 -10.67 2.18
CA GLN A 23 7.26 -11.62 1.43
C GLN A 23 6.66 -13.03 1.45
N ALA A 24 6.25 -13.51 2.64
CA ALA A 24 5.69 -14.85 2.80
C ALA A 24 4.33 -15.02 2.10
N ARG A 25 3.54 -13.95 1.94
CA ARG A 25 2.22 -14.00 1.31
C ARG A 25 2.25 -13.72 -0.19
N LEU A 26 3.13 -12.83 -0.64
CA LEU A 26 3.11 -12.33 -2.02
C LEU A 26 4.32 -12.76 -2.85
N GLY A 27 5.38 -13.30 -2.27
CA GLY A 27 6.61 -13.68 -2.98
C GLY A 27 6.42 -14.81 -4.03
N GLU A 28 5.39 -15.64 -3.86
CA GLU A 28 5.02 -16.62 -4.89
C GLU A 28 4.34 -15.99 -6.11
N LEU A 29 3.68 -14.84 -5.93
CA LEU A 29 2.91 -14.14 -6.96
C LEU A 29 3.69 -13.02 -7.63
N ALA A 30 4.63 -12.38 -6.93
CA ALA A 30 5.34 -11.18 -7.37
C ALA A 30 6.82 -11.18 -6.95
N HIS A 31 7.65 -10.43 -7.65
CA HIS A 31 8.96 -10.01 -7.18
C HIS A 31 8.77 -8.84 -6.21
N VAL A 32 8.72 -9.16 -4.92
CA VAL A 32 8.51 -8.15 -3.86
C VAL A 32 9.80 -7.40 -3.60
N ARG A 33 9.73 -6.07 -3.64
CA ARG A 33 10.77 -5.13 -3.21
C ARG A 33 10.19 -4.21 -2.16
N PHE A 34 11.03 -3.78 -1.21
CA PHE A 34 10.66 -2.82 -0.18
C PHE A 34 11.38 -1.51 -0.42
N LEU A 35 10.66 -0.39 -0.36
CA LEU A 35 11.20 0.92 -0.71
C LEU A 35 12.36 1.34 0.21
N ASP A 36 12.28 0.98 1.49
CA ASP A 36 13.31 1.28 2.49
C ASP A 36 14.60 0.47 2.29
N ASP A 37 14.54 -0.69 1.61
CA ASP A 37 15.72 -1.46 1.18
C ASP A 37 16.34 -0.94 -0.12
N VAL A 38 15.66 -0.01 -0.82
CA VAL A 38 16.20 0.62 -2.03
C VAL A 38 17.05 1.84 -1.65
N PRO A 39 18.31 1.93 -2.11
CA PRO A 39 19.14 3.10 -1.91
C PRO A 39 18.44 4.37 -2.40
N ALA A 40 18.53 5.47 -1.65
CA ALA A 40 17.79 6.71 -1.94
C ALA A 40 17.98 7.19 -3.39
N VAL A 41 19.18 7.06 -3.95
CA VAL A 41 19.50 7.45 -5.33
C VAL A 41 18.72 6.65 -6.39
N ASP A 42 18.33 5.41 -6.07
CA ASP A 42 17.67 4.49 -7.00
C ASP A 42 16.15 4.42 -6.78
N ARG A 43 15.62 5.03 -5.71
CA ARG A 43 14.21 4.90 -5.30
C ARG A 43 13.25 5.32 -6.38
N ARG A 44 13.46 6.50 -6.97
CA ARG A 44 12.60 7.05 -8.02
C ARG A 44 12.52 6.11 -9.23
N GLU A 45 13.65 5.55 -9.66
CA GLU A 45 13.67 4.60 -10.78
C GLU A 45 13.01 3.27 -10.41
N ALA A 46 13.31 2.73 -9.23
CA ALA A 46 12.70 1.49 -8.76
C ALA A 46 11.16 1.61 -8.61
N LEU A 47 10.67 2.76 -8.14
CA LEU A 47 9.25 3.10 -8.07
C LEU A 47 8.64 3.21 -9.47
N ALA A 48 9.35 3.81 -10.43
CA ALA A 48 8.88 3.95 -11.81
C ALA A 48 8.70 2.59 -12.51
N GLN A 49 9.62 1.65 -12.25
CA GLN A 49 9.63 0.32 -12.89
C GLN A 49 8.70 -0.70 -12.25
N ALA A 50 8.16 -0.42 -11.06
CA ALA A 50 7.20 -1.32 -10.40
C ALA A 50 5.90 -1.41 -11.21
N GLN A 51 5.29 -2.60 -11.25
CA GLN A 51 3.96 -2.79 -11.84
C GLN A 51 2.86 -2.77 -10.78
N VAL A 52 3.19 -3.14 -9.54
CA VAL A 52 2.25 -3.15 -8.42
C VAL A 52 2.79 -2.29 -7.28
N LEU A 53 1.92 -1.49 -6.66
CA LEU A 53 2.20 -0.77 -5.42
C LEU A 53 1.37 -1.36 -4.26
N LEU A 54 2.01 -1.49 -3.10
CA LEU A 54 1.37 -1.75 -1.82
C LEU A 54 1.76 -0.63 -0.84
N CYS A 55 0.81 0.23 -0.48
CA CYS A 55 1.09 1.47 0.25
C CYS A 55 -0.02 1.84 1.25
N LEU A 56 0.26 2.77 2.16
CA LEU A 56 -0.75 3.34 3.07
C LEU A 56 -0.98 4.82 2.75
N ARG A 57 0.09 5.62 2.74
CA ARG A 57 0.08 7.06 2.41
C ARG A 57 1.22 7.38 1.43
N PRO A 58 1.06 7.04 0.14
CA PRO A 58 2.16 7.12 -0.83
C PRO A 58 2.76 8.53 -0.97
N GLN A 59 1.98 9.61 -0.78
CA GLN A 59 2.53 10.97 -0.80
C GLN A 59 3.58 11.20 0.30
N LEU A 60 3.39 10.60 1.47
CA LEU A 60 4.33 10.70 2.59
C LEU A 60 5.47 9.69 2.44
N GLU A 61 5.15 8.47 2.04
CA GLU A 61 6.09 7.36 1.96
C GLU A 61 7.11 7.54 0.83
N MET A 62 6.69 8.12 -0.30
CA MET A 62 7.54 8.33 -1.47
C MET A 62 8.13 9.74 -1.52
N GLY A 63 7.43 10.76 -1.01
CA GLY A 63 7.90 12.14 -1.02
C GLY A 63 8.44 12.60 -2.38
N ASP A 64 9.68 13.08 -2.39
CA ASP A 64 10.38 13.55 -3.60
C ASP A 64 10.74 12.42 -4.59
N ASP A 65 10.68 11.16 -4.16
CA ASP A 65 10.95 9.99 -5.01
C ASP A 65 9.74 9.63 -5.91
N TRP A 66 8.67 10.43 -5.90
CA TRP A 66 7.52 10.20 -6.77
C TRP A 66 7.95 10.17 -8.25
N PRO A 67 7.75 9.06 -8.97
CA PRO A 67 8.19 8.95 -10.36
C PRO A 67 7.27 9.74 -11.29
N PRO A 68 7.80 10.42 -12.33
CA PRO A 68 7.00 11.19 -13.26
C PRO A 68 6.15 10.32 -14.22
N ALA A 69 6.59 9.09 -14.50
CA ALA A 69 5.92 8.17 -15.42
C ALA A 69 5.97 6.73 -14.87
N PRO A 70 5.19 6.43 -13.82
CA PRO A 70 5.16 5.09 -13.24
C PRO A 70 4.48 4.07 -14.17
N GLN A 71 4.99 2.84 -14.17
CA GLN A 71 4.39 1.71 -14.86
C GLN A 71 3.32 0.97 -14.02
N TRP A 72 2.76 1.63 -13.01
CA TRP A 72 1.82 1.00 -12.09
C TRP A 72 0.54 0.57 -12.81
N GLN A 73 0.26 -0.73 -12.76
CA GLN A 73 -0.94 -1.36 -13.30
C GLN A 73 -1.96 -1.64 -12.18
N PHE A 74 -1.50 -1.83 -10.95
CA PHE A 74 -2.33 -2.07 -9.79
C PHE A 74 -1.76 -1.40 -8.53
N VAL A 75 -2.63 -0.80 -7.71
CA VAL A 75 -2.28 -0.24 -6.41
C VAL A 75 -3.23 -0.79 -5.36
N GLN A 76 -2.67 -1.36 -4.29
CA GLN A 76 -3.39 -1.72 -3.09
C GLN A 76 -3.07 -0.72 -1.97
N PHE A 77 -4.08 0.03 -1.55
CA PHE A 77 -4.02 0.86 -0.35
C PHE A 77 -4.36 0.03 0.90
N MET A 78 -3.57 0.19 1.96
CA MET A 78 -3.83 -0.47 3.24
C MET A 78 -4.91 0.21 4.09
N SER A 79 -5.24 1.46 3.78
CA SER A 79 -6.34 2.18 4.41
C SER A 79 -7.68 1.78 3.78
N ALA A 80 -8.76 1.90 4.54
CA ALA A 80 -10.11 1.78 4.01
C ALA A 80 -10.49 3.00 3.16
N GLY A 81 -10.28 4.20 3.72
CA GLY A 81 -10.51 5.48 3.05
C GLY A 81 -9.30 5.92 2.24
N VAL A 82 -9.55 6.45 1.05
CA VAL A 82 -8.53 6.93 0.10
C VAL A 82 -8.77 8.38 -0.34
N ASP A 83 -9.71 9.09 0.30
CA ASP A 83 -10.12 10.46 -0.03
C ASP A 83 -8.98 11.48 0.08
N HIS A 84 -7.97 11.18 0.88
CA HIS A 84 -6.78 12.00 1.09
C HIS A 84 -5.68 11.74 0.05
N ILE A 85 -5.87 10.75 -0.83
CA ILE A 85 -4.91 10.40 -1.87
C ILE A 85 -5.20 11.23 -3.12
N ASP A 86 -4.20 11.96 -3.60
CA ASP A 86 -4.21 12.59 -4.92
C ASP A 86 -4.11 11.53 -6.03
N LEU A 87 -5.27 11.02 -6.45
CA LEU A 87 -5.38 9.97 -7.48
C LEU A 87 -4.95 10.46 -8.87
N SER A 88 -4.83 11.78 -9.09
CA SER A 88 -4.39 12.35 -10.37
C SER A 88 -2.92 12.05 -10.68
N LYS A 89 -2.13 11.72 -9.66
CA LYS A 89 -0.72 11.32 -9.78
C LYS A 89 -0.50 9.87 -10.20
N PHE A 90 -1.58 9.09 -10.30
CA PHE A 90 -1.53 7.70 -10.70
C PHE A 90 -1.87 7.55 -12.20
N PRO A 91 -1.34 6.52 -12.88
CA PRO A 91 -1.71 6.25 -14.27
C PRO A 91 -3.22 6.03 -14.41
N SER A 92 -3.83 6.59 -15.46
CA SER A 92 -5.28 6.48 -15.69
C SER A 92 -5.79 5.05 -15.89
N ALA A 93 -4.94 4.15 -16.39
CA ALA A 93 -5.25 2.74 -16.56
C ALA A 93 -4.94 1.88 -15.31
N CYS A 94 -4.47 2.49 -14.23
CA CYS A 94 -4.11 1.78 -13.00
C CYS A 94 -5.37 1.33 -12.25
N LEU A 95 -5.46 0.05 -11.94
CA LEU A 95 -6.50 -0.49 -11.07
C LEU A 95 -6.17 -0.17 -9.62
N MET A 96 -7.15 0.33 -8.87
CA MET A 96 -6.97 0.75 -7.49
C MET A 96 -7.89 -0.04 -6.57
N ALA A 97 -7.33 -0.57 -5.49
CA ALA A 97 -8.04 -1.27 -4.43
C ALA A 97 -7.69 -0.66 -3.07
N SER A 98 -8.64 -0.69 -2.13
CA SER A 98 -8.42 -0.26 -0.75
C SER A 98 -8.75 -1.38 0.23
N ASN A 99 -8.45 -1.17 1.50
CA ASN A 99 -8.75 -2.12 2.56
C ASN A 99 -10.15 -1.87 3.17
N ALA A 100 -11.12 -1.51 2.34
CA ALA A 100 -12.48 -1.25 2.77
C ALA A 100 -13.06 -2.48 3.50
N GLY A 101 -13.59 -2.26 4.71
CA GLY A 101 -14.13 -3.32 5.56
C GLY A 101 -13.09 -4.12 6.36
N GLY A 102 -11.79 -4.02 6.06
CA GLY A 102 -10.73 -4.81 6.72
C GLY A 102 -10.57 -4.56 8.23
N PHE A 103 -11.05 -3.41 8.70
CA PHE A 103 -11.07 -3.05 10.14
C PHE A 103 -12.49 -2.80 10.67
N SER A 104 -13.53 -3.27 9.98
CA SER A 104 -14.93 -2.97 10.35
C SER A 104 -15.28 -3.45 11.76
N GLU A 105 -14.95 -4.69 12.10
CA GLU A 105 -15.16 -5.29 13.42
C GLU A 105 -14.36 -4.60 14.54
N PRO A 106 -13.01 -4.47 14.47
CA PRO A 106 -12.27 -3.80 15.54
C PRO A 106 -12.65 -2.33 15.69
N MET A 107 -13.08 -1.66 14.61
CA MET A 107 -13.63 -0.30 14.72
C MET A 107 -14.97 -0.27 15.45
N ALA A 108 -15.87 -1.25 15.20
CA ALA A 108 -17.13 -1.35 15.93
C ALA A 108 -16.90 -1.56 17.43
N GLU A 109 -15.96 -2.45 17.79
CA GLU A 109 -15.55 -2.68 19.17
C GLU A 109 -14.99 -1.42 19.83
N HIS A 110 -14.05 -0.74 19.14
CA HIS A 110 -13.45 0.49 19.63
C HIS A 110 -14.49 1.59 19.87
N ILE A 111 -15.40 1.80 18.91
CA ILE A 111 -16.47 2.81 19.02
C ILE A 111 -17.39 2.50 20.21
N LEU A 112 -17.82 1.25 20.35
CA LEU A 112 -18.67 0.84 21.46
C LEU A 112 -17.97 1.06 22.81
N ALA A 113 -16.70 0.65 22.92
CA ALA A 113 -15.90 0.84 24.13
C ALA A 113 -15.76 2.33 24.49
N MET A 114 -15.44 3.19 23.52
CA MET A 114 -15.31 4.63 23.73
C MET A 114 -16.64 5.27 24.15
N ALA A 115 -17.75 4.89 23.51
CA ALA A 115 -19.08 5.37 23.86
C ALA A 115 -19.46 5.00 25.31
N LEU A 116 -19.16 3.77 25.73
CA LEU A 116 -19.39 3.30 27.11
C LEU A 116 -18.48 4.01 28.11
N ALA A 117 -17.18 4.15 27.80
CA ALA A 117 -16.23 4.81 28.67
C ALA A 117 -16.62 6.27 28.98
N LEU A 118 -17.03 7.02 27.96
CA LEU A 118 -17.52 8.39 28.13
C LEU A 118 -18.84 8.42 28.92
N SER A 119 -19.79 7.55 28.57
CA SER A 119 -21.10 7.47 29.23
C SER A 119 -20.99 7.11 30.71
N LYS A 120 -19.95 6.36 31.09
CA LYS A 120 -19.68 5.94 32.47
C LYS A 120 -18.59 6.77 33.16
N LYS A 121 -18.07 7.82 32.50
CA LYS A 121 -17.01 8.71 33.02
C LYS A 121 -15.77 7.93 33.49
N LEU A 122 -15.29 7.03 32.65
CA LEU A 122 -14.10 6.20 32.90
C LEU A 122 -12.81 6.81 32.35
N LEU A 123 -12.90 7.95 31.66
CA LEU A 123 -11.78 8.69 31.05
C LEU A 123 -11.54 10.01 31.79
#